data_AF-A0A940FNC0-F1
#
_entry.id   AF-A0A940FNC0-F1
#
_cell.length_a   1.000
_cell.length_b   1.000
_cell.length_c   1.000
_cell.angle_alpha   90.00
_cell.angle_beta   90.00
_cell.angle_gamma   90.00
#
_symmetry.space_group_name_H-M   'P 1'
#
loop_
_entity.id
_entity.type
_entity.pdbx_description
1 polymer ?
#
loop_
_entity_poly.entity_id
_entity_poly.type
_entity_poly.pdbx_seq_one_letter_code
_entity_poly.pdbx_strand_id
1 'polypeptide(L)'
;MYRKILEKQYLIYIKFALILLLAYFPLWSFVMSIKNDALTLSYPPFYFFSSQLAGGHIPWWHFNLHLGFPLHADPGFPFWSPITWLWSVFGPGLHSYTLLIFFYVFISGVGMIKLSKWVGLGEPVQLLLGIAFPASGFFSAHLQHPHYIFEAAFIPFVLLYFLRVINQPQTRNVIYLSISVFFLVNSGYPSFTISAVYFFILLLVGILITQRIQEPAKVFYMLLLSVLLAVILCLPYIYSLYQFYPYYNRSGSLEENYIYSGG
;
A
#
# COMPACT_ATOMS: atom_id res chain seq x y z
N MET A 1 35.59 -9.58 -8.37
CA MET A 1 34.78 -10.23 -7.31
C MET A 1 33.48 -9.47 -7.01
N TYR A 2 33.54 -8.16 -6.75
CA TYR A 2 32.37 -7.30 -6.45
C TYR A 2 31.26 -7.31 -7.53
N ARG A 3 31.64 -7.28 -8.82
CA ARG A 3 30.71 -7.34 -9.96
C ARG A 3 29.88 -8.64 -10.02
N LYS A 4 30.51 -9.79 -9.77
CA LYS A 4 29.82 -11.10 -9.73
C LYS A 4 28.84 -11.21 -8.55
N ILE A 5 29.15 -10.57 -7.41
CA ILE A 5 28.27 -10.54 -6.23
C ILE A 5 27.03 -9.68 -6.52
N LEU A 6 27.22 -8.53 -7.17
CA LEU A 6 26.12 -7.66 -7.61
C LEU A 6 25.24 -8.34 -8.66
N GLU A 7 25.82 -8.98 -9.68
CA GLU A 7 25.09 -9.74 -10.69
C GLU A 7 24.20 -10.84 -10.08
N LYS A 8 24.74 -11.58 -9.11
CA LYS A 8 23.97 -12.62 -8.40
C LYS A 8 22.83 -12.04 -7.56
N GLN A 9 23.02 -10.85 -6.99
CA GLN A 9 21.99 -10.19 -6.18
C GLN A 9 20.78 -9.72 -7.00
N TYR A 10 20.97 -9.29 -8.25
CA TYR A 10 19.84 -8.88 -9.10
C TYR A 10 19.14 -10.07 -9.78
N LEU A 11 19.87 -11.18 -9.96
CA LEU A 11 19.34 -12.37 -10.62
C LEU A 11 18.09 -12.96 -9.93
N ILE A 12 18.01 -12.94 -8.59
CA ILE A 12 16.81 -13.41 -7.88
C ILE A 12 15.56 -12.58 -8.23
N TYR A 13 15.71 -11.26 -8.35
CA TYR A 13 14.59 -10.38 -8.69
C TYR A 13 14.15 -10.56 -10.15
N ILE A 14 15.09 -10.85 -11.06
CA ILE A 14 14.77 -11.19 -12.45
C ILE A 14 14.01 -12.51 -12.51
N LYS A 15 14.49 -13.56 -11.82
CA LYS A 15 13.80 -14.85 -11.73
C LYS A 15 12.39 -14.68 -11.14
N PHE A 16 12.27 -13.92 -10.06
CA PHE A 16 10.99 -13.59 -9.44
C PHE A 16 10.05 -12.89 -10.42
N ALA A 17 10.53 -11.85 -11.11
CA ALA A 17 9.73 -11.11 -12.08
C ALA A 17 9.21 -12.01 -13.20
N LEU A 18 10.07 -12.87 -13.77
CA LEU A 18 9.68 -13.79 -14.85
C LEU A 18 8.62 -14.80 -14.38
N ILE A 19 8.77 -15.36 -13.19
CA ILE A 19 7.79 -16.32 -12.67
C ILE A 19 6.47 -15.62 -12.32
N LEU A 20 6.53 -14.43 -11.75
CA LEU A 20 5.32 -13.65 -11.43
C LEU A 20 4.57 -13.24 -12.70
N LEU A 21 5.28 -12.83 -13.76
CA LEU A 21 4.69 -12.57 -15.06
C LEU A 21 3.99 -13.82 -15.61
N LEU A 22 4.58 -15.00 -15.47
CA LEU A 22 3.90 -16.22 -15.89
C LEU A 22 2.64 -16.50 -15.04
N ALA A 23 2.72 -16.36 -13.72
CA ALA A 23 1.61 -16.63 -12.80
C ALA A 23 0.43 -15.66 -13.01
N TYR A 24 0.71 -14.39 -13.31
CA TYR A 24 -0.29 -13.35 -13.57
C TYR A 24 -0.49 -13.07 -15.06
N PHE A 25 -0.09 -14.01 -15.92
CA PHE A 25 -0.17 -13.84 -17.38
C PHE A 25 -1.52 -13.30 -17.85
N PRO A 26 -2.68 -13.86 -17.43
CA PRO A 26 -3.97 -13.37 -17.91
C PRO A 26 -4.24 -11.90 -17.56
N LEU A 27 -3.69 -11.40 -16.46
CA LEU A 27 -3.94 -10.05 -15.96
C LEU A 27 -3.07 -9.01 -16.68
N TRP A 28 -1.75 -9.18 -16.72
CA TRP A 28 -0.87 -8.17 -17.32
C TRP A 28 -0.87 -8.20 -18.85
N SER A 29 -1.20 -9.34 -19.47
CA SER A 29 -1.35 -9.45 -20.93
C SER A 29 -2.69 -8.94 -21.44
N PHE A 30 -3.60 -8.55 -20.53
CA PHE A 30 -4.95 -8.08 -20.84
C PHE A 30 -5.85 -9.10 -21.56
N VAL A 31 -5.43 -10.37 -21.62
CA VAL A 31 -6.30 -11.48 -22.09
C VAL A 31 -7.54 -11.59 -21.21
N MET A 32 -7.39 -11.32 -19.91
CA MET A 32 -8.49 -11.20 -18.96
C MET A 32 -8.47 -9.80 -18.33
N SER A 33 -9.65 -9.22 -18.15
CA SER A 33 -9.80 -7.97 -17.41
C SER A 33 -10.12 -8.21 -15.94
N ILE A 34 -9.88 -7.21 -15.10
CA ILE A 34 -10.42 -7.16 -13.74
C ILE A 34 -11.96 -7.19 -13.76
N LYS A 35 -12.55 -7.79 -12.73
CA LYS A 35 -13.99 -8.07 -12.66
C LYS A 35 -14.59 -7.56 -11.35
N ASN A 36 -15.92 -7.61 -11.26
CA ASN A 36 -16.70 -7.29 -10.06
C ASN A 36 -16.40 -5.87 -9.57
N ASP A 37 -16.34 -5.67 -8.26
CA ASP A 37 -16.16 -4.37 -7.59
C ASP A 37 -14.87 -3.65 -8.03
N ALA A 38 -13.84 -4.36 -8.48
CA ALA A 38 -12.65 -3.71 -9.00
C ALA A 38 -12.98 -2.91 -10.27
N LEU A 39 -13.85 -3.45 -11.12
CA LEU A 39 -14.27 -2.80 -12.36
C LEU A 39 -15.42 -1.80 -12.14
N THR A 40 -16.37 -2.11 -11.25
CA THR A 40 -17.59 -1.31 -11.07
C THR A 40 -17.47 -0.24 -9.98
N LEU A 41 -16.64 -0.45 -8.97
CA LEU A 41 -16.51 0.44 -7.81
C LEU A 41 -15.13 1.11 -7.72
N SER A 42 -14.04 0.35 -7.89
CA SER A 42 -12.68 0.88 -7.68
C SER A 42 -12.06 1.54 -8.91
N TYR A 43 -12.38 1.04 -10.12
CA TYR A 43 -11.88 1.61 -11.38
C TYR A 43 -12.47 3.00 -11.71
N PRO A 44 -13.79 3.28 -11.55
CA PRO A 44 -14.34 4.57 -11.94
C PRO A 44 -13.71 5.79 -11.24
N PRO A 45 -13.44 5.78 -9.91
CA PRO A 45 -12.69 6.85 -9.26
C PRO A 45 -11.28 7.04 -9.83
N PHE A 46 -10.58 5.94 -10.15
CA PHE A 46 -9.28 6.01 -10.84
C PHE A 46 -9.39 6.60 -12.25
N TYR A 47 -10.39 6.17 -13.03
CA TYR A 47 -10.67 6.70 -14.36
C TYR A 47 -10.89 8.21 -14.30
N PHE A 48 -11.73 8.67 -13.37
CA PHE A 48 -11.98 10.08 -13.15
C PHE A 48 -10.71 10.82 -12.79
N PHE A 49 -9.99 10.35 -11.76
CA PHE A 49 -8.76 10.96 -11.26
C PHE A 49 -7.73 11.13 -12.39
N SER A 50 -7.49 10.06 -13.16
CA SER A 50 -6.55 10.07 -14.28
C SER A 50 -7.03 10.93 -15.45
N SER A 51 -8.34 10.97 -15.73
CA SER A 51 -8.91 11.83 -16.78
C SER A 51 -8.75 13.32 -16.46
N GLN A 52 -8.96 13.71 -15.20
CA GLN A 52 -8.73 15.09 -14.75
C GLN A 52 -7.25 15.47 -14.85
N LEU A 53 -6.35 14.59 -14.42
CA LEU A 53 -4.91 14.82 -14.55
C LEU A 53 -4.47 14.96 -16.01
N ALA A 54 -5.01 14.13 -16.92
CA ALA A 54 -4.74 14.26 -18.35
C ALA A 54 -5.25 15.60 -18.92
N GLY A 55 -6.31 16.16 -18.35
CA GLY A 55 -6.82 17.50 -18.66
C GLY A 55 -6.07 18.65 -17.98
N GLY A 56 -5.03 18.38 -17.18
CA GLY A 56 -4.26 19.41 -16.44
C GLY A 56 -4.95 19.91 -15.16
N HIS A 57 -5.95 19.20 -14.66
CA HIS A 57 -6.67 19.54 -13.44
C HIS A 57 -6.31 18.60 -12.30
N ILE A 58 -6.18 19.15 -11.10
CA ILE A 58 -6.05 18.34 -9.89
C ILE A 58 -7.45 17.89 -9.44
N PRO A 59 -7.73 16.58 -9.34
CA PRO A 59 -9.06 16.04 -9.05
C PRO A 59 -9.41 16.10 -7.56
N TRP A 60 -9.40 17.29 -6.95
CA TRP A 60 -9.79 17.46 -5.55
C TRP A 60 -11.24 17.04 -5.28
N TRP A 61 -12.12 17.30 -6.25
CA TRP A 61 -13.56 17.09 -6.16
C TRP A 61 -14.06 16.28 -7.34
N HIS A 62 -14.90 15.29 -7.05
CA HIS A 62 -15.51 14.45 -8.06
C HIS A 62 -16.98 14.85 -8.27
N PHE A 63 -17.25 15.57 -9.35
CA PHE A 63 -18.53 16.21 -9.63
C PHE A 63 -19.66 15.26 -10.05
N ASN A 64 -19.33 14.07 -10.56
CA ASN A 64 -20.33 13.13 -11.12
C ASN A 64 -20.85 12.06 -10.14
N LEU A 65 -20.35 12.01 -8.91
CA LEU A 65 -20.70 10.98 -7.92
C LEU A 65 -21.29 11.68 -6.69
N HIS A 66 -22.40 11.15 -6.15
CA HIS A 66 -23.04 11.64 -4.92
C HIS A 66 -23.37 13.15 -4.90
N LEU A 67 -23.72 13.75 -6.05
CA LEU A 67 -23.92 15.20 -6.21
C LEU A 67 -22.65 16.04 -5.96
N GLY A 68 -21.48 15.40 -6.05
CA GLY A 68 -20.19 15.97 -5.69
C GLY A 68 -19.62 15.30 -4.44
N PHE A 69 -18.39 14.82 -4.51
CA PHE A 69 -17.69 14.32 -3.33
C PHE A 69 -16.20 14.68 -3.31
N PRO A 70 -15.61 14.91 -2.12
CA PRO A 70 -14.19 15.23 -1.98
C PRO A 70 -13.32 13.98 -2.18
N LEU A 71 -12.84 13.78 -3.41
CA LEU A 71 -12.04 12.58 -3.76
C LEU A 71 -10.75 12.47 -2.95
N HIS A 72 -10.15 13.59 -2.56
CA HIS A 72 -8.96 13.62 -1.72
C HIS A 72 -9.20 13.26 -0.26
N ALA A 73 -10.45 13.30 0.20
CA ALA A 73 -10.83 12.89 1.54
C ALA A 73 -11.39 11.46 1.58
N ASP A 74 -11.75 10.89 0.43
CA ASP A 74 -12.32 9.55 0.35
C ASP A 74 -11.36 8.49 0.92
N PRO A 75 -11.70 7.83 2.04
CA PRO A 75 -10.84 6.79 2.62
C PRO A 75 -10.71 5.56 1.72
N GLY A 76 -11.64 5.35 0.77
CA GLY A 76 -11.65 4.22 -0.15
C GLY A 76 -10.80 4.42 -1.41
N PHE A 77 -10.32 5.64 -1.67
CA PHE A 77 -9.49 5.94 -2.82
C PHE A 77 -8.07 6.34 -2.38
N PRO A 78 -7.01 5.73 -2.94
CA PRO A 78 -5.63 6.02 -2.56
C PRO A 78 -5.12 7.35 -3.16
N PHE A 79 -5.84 8.45 -2.92
CA PHE A 79 -5.53 9.79 -3.44
C PHE A 79 -4.12 10.23 -3.02
N TRP A 80 -3.75 10.00 -1.78
CA TRP A 80 -2.47 10.47 -1.21
C TRP A 80 -1.31 9.51 -1.43
N SER A 81 -1.52 8.42 -2.19
CA SER A 81 -0.45 7.52 -2.60
C SER A 81 0.28 8.08 -3.82
N PRO A 82 1.61 8.35 -3.73
CA PRO A 82 2.40 8.75 -4.89
C PRO A 82 2.38 7.73 -6.04
N ILE A 83 2.12 6.45 -5.73
CA ILE A 83 2.02 5.39 -6.74
C ILE A 83 0.76 5.62 -7.58
N THR A 84 -0.38 5.96 -6.97
CA THR A 84 -1.62 6.28 -7.69
C THR A 84 -1.40 7.45 -8.62
N TRP A 85 -0.76 8.53 -8.15
CA TRP A 85 -0.42 9.69 -8.96
C TRP A 85 0.46 9.33 -10.16
N LEU A 86 1.56 8.60 -9.91
CA LEU A 86 2.48 8.17 -10.95
C LEU A 86 1.77 7.36 -12.03
N TRP A 87 0.94 6.39 -11.63
CA TRP A 87 0.24 5.52 -12.59
C TRP A 87 -0.89 6.22 -13.33
N SER A 88 -1.49 7.23 -12.72
CA SER A 88 -2.58 7.99 -13.34
C SER A 88 -2.10 8.87 -14.50
N VAL A 89 -0.80 9.18 -14.58
CA VAL A 89 -0.21 9.90 -15.73
C VAL A 89 -0.23 9.04 -17.01
N PHE A 90 -0.27 7.71 -16.90
CA PHE A 90 -0.37 6.83 -18.08
C PHE A 90 -1.77 6.80 -18.71
N GLY A 91 -2.71 7.59 -18.19
CA GLY A 91 -4.03 7.78 -18.75
C GLY A 91 -5.12 6.89 -18.13
N PRO A 92 -6.40 7.22 -18.34
CA PRO A 92 -7.53 6.69 -17.57
C PRO A 92 -7.95 5.27 -17.98
N GLY A 93 -7.18 4.63 -18.86
CA GLY A 93 -7.51 3.31 -19.40
C GLY A 93 -7.55 2.22 -18.34
N LEU A 94 -8.41 1.23 -18.57
CA LEU A 94 -8.50 0.02 -17.74
C LEU A 94 -7.17 -0.75 -17.71
N HIS A 95 -6.38 -0.65 -18.78
CA HIS A 95 -5.03 -1.19 -18.85
C HIS A 95 -4.09 -0.55 -17.82
N SER A 96 -4.10 0.79 -17.71
CA SER A 96 -3.28 1.52 -16.72
C SER A 96 -3.65 1.12 -15.29
N TYR A 97 -4.95 1.00 -15.02
CA TYR A 97 -5.43 0.55 -13.70
C TYR A 97 -5.07 -0.91 -13.41
N THR A 98 -5.17 -1.79 -14.41
CA THR A 98 -4.77 -3.20 -14.28
C THR A 98 -3.27 -3.33 -14.01
N LEU A 99 -2.44 -2.54 -14.69
CA LEU A 99 -1.00 -2.50 -14.46
C LEU A 99 -0.63 -1.90 -13.10
N LEU A 100 -1.39 -0.91 -12.61
CA LEU A 100 -1.26 -0.41 -11.23
C LEU A 100 -1.47 -1.55 -10.23
N ILE A 101 -2.53 -2.35 -10.38
CA ILE A 101 -2.79 -3.50 -9.51
C ILE A 101 -1.64 -4.51 -9.58
N PHE A 102 -1.21 -4.86 -10.79
CA PHE A 102 -0.08 -5.77 -10.98
C PHE A 102 1.22 -5.23 -10.36
N PHE A 103 1.44 -3.92 -10.41
CA PHE A 103 2.59 -3.29 -9.77
C PHE A 103 2.61 -3.46 -8.25
N TYR A 104 1.46 -3.31 -7.59
CA TYR A 104 1.35 -3.58 -6.15
C TYR A 104 1.57 -5.07 -5.83
N VAL A 105 1.03 -5.98 -6.66
CA VAL A 105 1.31 -7.43 -6.55
C VAL A 105 2.82 -7.68 -6.65
N PHE A 106 3.51 -7.06 -7.61
CA PHE A 106 4.95 -7.19 -7.77
C PHE A 106 5.73 -6.65 -6.56
N ILE A 107 5.39 -5.46 -6.07
CA ILE A 107 6.00 -4.86 -4.87
C ILE A 107 5.90 -5.80 -3.68
N SER A 108 4.75 -6.44 -3.48
CA SER A 108 4.51 -7.37 -2.37
C SER A 108 5.54 -8.51 -2.31
N GLY A 109 5.82 -9.13 -3.46
CA GLY A 109 6.79 -10.22 -3.57
C GLY A 109 8.23 -9.73 -3.38
N VAL A 110 8.57 -8.54 -3.88
CA VAL A 110 9.88 -7.90 -3.60
C VAL A 110 10.07 -7.68 -2.09
N GLY A 111 9.04 -7.22 -1.39
CA GLY A 111 9.05 -7.07 0.06
C GLY A 111 9.30 -8.39 0.76
N MET A 112 8.59 -9.44 0.33
CA MET A 112 8.75 -10.79 0.90
C MET A 112 10.13 -11.39 0.66
N ILE A 113 10.73 -11.19 -0.52
CA ILE A 113 12.11 -11.61 -0.80
C ILE A 113 13.08 -10.88 0.13
N LYS A 114 12.93 -9.57 0.31
CA LYS A 114 13.78 -8.77 1.21
C LYS A 114 13.65 -9.22 2.67
N LEU A 115 12.42 -9.51 3.12
CA LEU A 115 12.15 -10.04 4.45
C LEU A 115 12.81 -11.40 4.64
N SER A 116 12.57 -12.34 3.72
CA SER A 116 13.13 -13.70 3.74
C SER A 116 14.66 -13.69 3.77
N LYS A 117 15.26 -12.79 2.98
CA LYS A 117 16.72 -12.58 2.96
C LYS A 117 17.24 -12.08 4.31
N TRP A 118 16.52 -11.15 4.96
CA TRP A 118 16.93 -10.62 6.26
C TRP A 118 16.85 -11.66 7.37
N VAL A 119 15.86 -12.56 7.32
CA VAL A 119 15.76 -13.71 8.24
C VAL A 119 16.86 -14.75 8.00
N GLY A 120 17.60 -14.67 6.90
CA GLY A 120 18.73 -15.55 6.60
C GLY A 120 18.36 -16.82 5.82
N LEU A 121 17.18 -16.85 5.17
CA LEU A 121 16.74 -17.98 4.35
C LEU A 121 17.58 -18.10 3.07
N GLY A 122 17.72 -19.30 2.52
CA GLY A 122 18.44 -19.54 1.25
C GLY A 122 17.71 -18.98 0.01
N GLU A 123 18.45 -18.72 -1.08
CA GLU A 123 17.91 -18.15 -2.34
C GLU A 123 16.66 -18.89 -2.88
N PRO A 124 16.60 -20.24 -2.90
CA PRO A 124 15.41 -20.94 -3.38
C PRO A 124 14.16 -20.66 -2.52
N VAL A 125 14.33 -20.58 -1.20
CA VAL A 125 13.24 -20.32 -0.26
C VAL A 125 12.80 -18.86 -0.35
N GLN A 126 13.74 -17.92 -0.50
CA GLN A 126 13.43 -16.51 -0.75
C GLN A 126 12.57 -16.35 -2.01
N LEU A 127 12.94 -17.03 -3.11
CA LEU A 127 12.19 -16.98 -4.36
C LEU A 127 10.79 -17.59 -4.19
N LEU A 128 10.71 -18.76 -3.54
CA LEU A 128 9.43 -19.43 -3.26
C LEU A 128 8.48 -18.53 -2.46
N LEU A 129 8.94 -17.93 -1.35
CA LEU A 129 8.13 -17.03 -0.52
C LEU A 129 7.76 -15.75 -1.27
N GLY A 130 8.70 -15.21 -2.06
CA GLY A 130 8.47 -14.08 -2.94
C GLY A 130 7.32 -14.27 -3.92
N ILE A 131 7.13 -15.49 -4.42
CA ILE A 131 6.05 -15.86 -5.33
C ILE A 131 4.78 -16.25 -4.56
N ALA A 132 4.93 -17.05 -3.50
CA ALA A 132 3.81 -17.60 -2.74
C ALA A 132 2.97 -16.50 -2.05
N PHE A 133 3.61 -15.40 -1.61
CA PHE A 133 2.90 -14.29 -0.98
C PHE A 133 1.91 -13.60 -1.94
N PRO A 134 2.35 -13.03 -3.09
CA PRO A 134 1.41 -12.49 -4.08
C PRO A 134 0.50 -13.55 -4.67
N ALA A 135 0.93 -14.80 -4.86
CA ALA A 135 0.07 -15.86 -5.39
C ALA A 135 -0.89 -16.50 -4.37
N SER A 136 -0.95 -15.97 -3.14
CA SER A 136 -1.78 -16.53 -2.08
C SER A 136 -3.29 -16.35 -2.34
N GLY A 137 -4.11 -17.14 -1.64
CA GLY A 137 -5.56 -17.04 -1.70
C GLY A 137 -6.07 -15.64 -1.34
N PHE A 138 -5.37 -14.90 -0.46
CA PHE A 138 -5.72 -13.53 -0.11
C PHE A 138 -5.68 -12.61 -1.33
N PHE A 139 -4.56 -12.58 -2.07
CA PHE A 139 -4.43 -11.72 -3.25
C PHE A 139 -5.40 -12.14 -4.35
N SER A 140 -5.54 -13.45 -4.60
CA SER A 140 -6.48 -13.96 -5.60
C SER A 140 -7.94 -13.60 -5.28
N ALA A 141 -8.37 -13.71 -4.02
CA ALA A 141 -9.74 -13.42 -3.59
C ALA A 141 -10.05 -11.91 -3.59
N HIS A 142 -9.05 -11.06 -3.36
CA HIS A 142 -9.21 -9.60 -3.30
C HIS A 142 -8.80 -8.89 -4.58
N LEU A 143 -8.63 -9.59 -5.71
CA LEU A 143 -8.52 -8.94 -7.02
C LEU A 143 -9.75 -8.10 -7.36
N GLN A 144 -10.92 -8.44 -6.80
CA GLN A 144 -12.14 -7.63 -6.85
C GLN A 144 -12.13 -6.44 -5.89
N HIS A 145 -11.19 -6.39 -4.93
CA HIS A 145 -11.07 -5.34 -3.93
C HIS A 145 -9.61 -4.81 -3.89
N PRO A 146 -9.18 -4.05 -4.91
CA PRO A 146 -7.76 -3.72 -5.12
C PRO A 146 -7.10 -2.96 -3.96
N HIS A 147 -7.87 -2.19 -3.19
CA HIS A 147 -7.38 -1.48 -2.00
C HIS A 147 -6.71 -2.42 -0.99
N TYR A 148 -7.27 -3.62 -0.75
CA TYR A 148 -6.62 -4.60 0.13
C TYR A 148 -5.31 -5.13 -0.44
N ILE A 149 -5.20 -5.25 -1.77
CA ILE A 149 -3.95 -5.63 -2.44
C ILE A 149 -2.92 -4.52 -2.25
N PHE A 150 -3.32 -3.26 -2.39
CA PHE A 150 -2.45 -2.11 -2.28
C PHE A 150 -1.81 -2.03 -0.89
N GLU A 151 -2.61 -2.23 0.16
CA GLU A 151 -2.15 -2.21 1.54
C GLU A 151 -1.31 -3.45 1.89
N ALA A 152 -1.78 -4.65 1.49
CA ALA A 152 -1.06 -5.89 1.72
C ALA A 152 0.31 -5.92 1.04
N ALA A 153 0.50 -5.18 -0.05
CA ALA A 153 1.78 -5.09 -0.74
C ALA A 153 2.92 -4.54 0.15
N PHE A 154 2.58 -3.68 1.12
CA PHE A 154 3.58 -3.05 1.99
C PHE A 154 3.80 -3.79 3.31
N ILE A 155 2.94 -4.75 3.68
CA ILE A 155 3.07 -5.55 4.91
C ILE A 155 4.46 -6.19 5.06
N PRO A 156 5.04 -6.86 4.05
CA PRO A 156 6.37 -7.46 4.19
C PRO A 156 7.47 -6.43 4.47
N PHE A 157 7.34 -5.22 3.93
CA PHE A 157 8.29 -4.13 4.20
C PHE A 157 8.13 -3.58 5.61
N VAL A 158 6.89 -3.34 6.06
CA VAL A 158 6.61 -2.91 7.44
C VAL A 158 7.17 -3.93 8.41
N LEU A 159 6.88 -5.22 8.22
CA LEU A 159 7.41 -6.30 9.06
C LEU A 159 8.94 -6.36 9.07
N LEU A 160 9.57 -6.28 7.90
CA LEU A 160 11.03 -6.26 7.78
C LEU A 160 11.65 -5.11 8.57
N TYR A 161 11.20 -3.88 8.34
CA TYR A 161 11.82 -2.71 8.96
C TYR A 161 11.44 -2.55 10.43
N PHE A 162 10.25 -3.01 10.82
CA PHE A 162 9.85 -3.13 12.23
C PHE A 162 10.79 -4.05 13.00
N LEU A 163 11.01 -5.27 12.51
CA LEU A 163 11.93 -6.22 13.14
C LEU A 163 13.37 -5.69 13.12
N ARG A 164 13.78 -4.97 12.07
CA ARG A 164 15.09 -4.32 12.02
C ARG A 164 15.25 -3.20 13.03
N VAL A 165 14.24 -2.38 13.29
CA VAL A 165 14.34 -1.34 14.33
C VAL A 165 14.54 -2.00 15.71
N ILE A 166 13.86 -3.11 15.97
CA ILE A 166 14.00 -3.86 17.24
C ILE A 166 15.40 -4.49 17.39
N ASN A 167 15.90 -5.15 16.35
CA ASN A 167 17.15 -5.90 16.41
C ASN A 167 18.41 -5.07 16.07
N GLN A 168 18.25 -4.01 15.29
CA GLN A 168 19.30 -3.16 14.74
C GLN A 168 18.82 -1.69 14.74
N PRO A 169 18.74 -1.05 15.92
CA PRO A 169 18.19 0.30 16.08
C PRO A 169 19.09 1.33 15.38
N GLN A 170 18.77 1.60 14.11
CA GLN A 170 19.43 2.54 13.22
C GLN A 170 18.42 3.49 12.59
N THR A 171 18.77 4.77 12.45
CA THR A 171 17.91 5.81 11.85
C THR A 171 17.45 5.47 10.44
N ARG A 172 18.29 4.77 9.65
CA ARG A 172 17.91 4.29 8.32
C ARG A 172 16.72 3.34 8.36
N ASN A 173 16.62 2.48 9.37
CA ASN A 173 15.49 1.56 9.52
C ASN A 173 14.21 2.30 9.95
N VAL A 174 14.34 3.35 10.76
CA VAL A 174 13.24 4.27 11.10
C VAL A 174 12.65 4.91 9.84
N ILE A 175 13.49 5.45 8.96
CA ILE A 175 13.04 6.08 7.71
C ILE A 175 12.30 5.06 6.83
N TYR A 176 12.87 3.88 6.62
CA TYR A 176 12.22 2.87 5.78
C TYR A 176 10.93 2.31 6.40
N LEU A 177 10.88 2.15 7.72
CA LEU A 177 9.66 1.75 8.41
C LEU A 177 8.58 2.81 8.20
N SER A 178 8.91 4.08 8.41
CA SER A 178 7.98 5.21 8.26
C SER A 178 7.44 5.33 6.83
N ILE A 179 8.29 5.17 5.82
CA ILE A 179 7.88 5.17 4.41
C ILE A 179 6.99 3.96 4.10
N SER A 180 7.31 2.78 4.64
CA SER A 180 6.51 1.57 4.42
C SER A 180 5.13 1.70 5.05
N VAL A 181 5.05 2.27 6.26
CA VAL A 181 3.79 2.58 6.94
C VAL A 181 3.03 3.65 6.17
N PHE A 182 3.68 4.71 5.69
CA PHE A 182 3.05 5.73 4.85
C PHE A 182 2.34 5.12 3.64
N PHE A 183 3.01 4.24 2.89
CA PHE A 183 2.38 3.56 1.76
C PHE A 183 1.25 2.61 2.18
N LEU A 184 1.38 1.94 3.32
CA LEU A 184 0.31 1.11 3.86
C LEU A 184 -0.93 1.95 4.21
N VAL A 185 -0.77 3.09 4.89
CA VAL A 185 -1.90 3.96 5.30
C VAL A 185 -2.59 4.60 4.09
N ASN A 186 -1.82 5.04 3.10
CA ASN A 186 -2.35 5.80 1.95
C ASN A 186 -2.83 4.90 0.79
N SER A 187 -2.97 3.59 1.01
CA SER A 187 -3.35 2.62 -0.03
C SER A 187 -4.86 2.33 -0.12
N GLY A 188 -5.70 2.98 0.69
CA GLY A 188 -7.12 3.15 0.39
C GLY A 188 -8.12 2.27 1.15
N TYR A 189 -7.83 1.79 2.36
CA TYR A 189 -8.85 1.18 3.23
C TYR A 189 -8.50 1.20 4.74
N PRO A 190 -8.99 2.19 5.53
CA PRO A 190 -8.58 2.39 6.93
C PRO A 190 -8.67 1.15 7.83
N SER A 191 -9.65 0.28 7.62
CA SER A 191 -9.86 -0.93 8.44
C SER A 191 -8.67 -1.89 8.38
N PHE A 192 -7.98 -1.99 7.23
CA PHE A 192 -6.81 -2.84 7.10
C PHE A 192 -5.62 -2.24 7.84
N THR A 193 -5.45 -0.91 7.74
CA THR A 193 -4.45 -0.17 8.51
C THR A 193 -4.63 -0.38 10.02
N ILE A 194 -5.86 -0.27 10.51
CA ILE A 194 -6.20 -0.52 11.93
C ILE A 194 -5.86 -1.97 12.30
N SER A 195 -6.20 -2.94 11.44
CA SER A 195 -5.88 -4.36 11.66
C SER A 195 -4.38 -4.60 11.71
N ALA A 196 -3.59 -3.93 10.87
CA ALA A 196 -2.14 -3.98 10.89
C ALA A 196 -1.58 -3.41 12.20
N VAL A 197 -2.12 -2.30 12.71
CA VAL A 197 -1.72 -1.74 14.01
C VAL A 197 -1.93 -2.76 15.13
N TYR A 198 -3.09 -3.41 15.20
CA TYR A 198 -3.33 -4.47 16.20
C TYR A 198 -2.33 -5.62 16.07
N PHE A 199 -2.07 -6.09 14.85
CA PHE A 199 -1.08 -7.14 14.59
C PHE A 199 0.32 -6.74 15.09
N PHE A 200 0.80 -5.54 14.76
CA PHE A 200 2.14 -5.09 15.16
C PHE A 200 2.26 -4.81 16.65
N ILE A 201 1.19 -4.37 17.32
CA ILE A 201 1.16 -4.26 18.79
C ILE A 201 1.28 -5.64 19.42
N LEU A 202 0.48 -6.62 18.98
CA LEU A 202 0.54 -7.99 19.50
C LEU A 202 1.90 -8.63 19.23
N LEU A 203 2.48 -8.39 18.05
CA LEU A 203 3.82 -8.85 17.70
C LEU A 203 4.88 -8.20 18.61
N LEU A 204 4.78 -6.89 18.88
CA LEU A 204 5.68 -6.20 19.80
C LEU A 204 5.61 -6.82 21.20
N VAL A 205 4.40 -7.01 21.73
CA VAL A 205 4.18 -7.65 23.04
C VAL A 205 4.78 -9.06 23.06
N GLY A 206 4.53 -9.86 22.03
CA GLY A 206 5.11 -11.19 21.90
C GLY A 206 6.65 -11.17 21.91
N ILE A 207 7.27 -10.23 21.20
CA ILE A 207 8.73 -10.06 21.19
C ILE A 207 9.23 -9.64 22.58
N LEU A 208 8.57 -8.69 23.23
CA LEU A 208 8.95 -8.23 24.58
C LEU A 208 8.90 -9.35 25.63
N ILE A 209 7.96 -10.29 25.49
CA ILE A 209 7.82 -11.43 26.40
C ILE A 209 8.85 -12.52 26.09
N THR A 210 9.14 -12.78 24.80
CA THR A 210 9.93 -13.94 24.36
C THR A 210 11.42 -13.64 24.17
N GLN A 211 11.80 -12.38 23.99
CA GLN A 211 13.15 -11.99 23.62
C GLN A 211 13.66 -10.85 24.51
N ARG A 212 14.94 -10.95 24.88
CA ARG A 212 15.63 -9.87 25.60
C ARG A 212 16.11 -8.82 24.60
N ILE A 213 15.52 -7.64 24.63
CA ILE A 213 16.00 -6.49 23.84
C ILE A 213 17.25 -5.91 24.53
N GLN A 214 18.34 -5.76 23.76
CA GLN A 214 19.61 -5.25 24.29
C GLN A 214 19.53 -3.77 24.69
N GLU A 215 18.91 -2.93 23.86
CA GLU A 215 18.80 -1.47 24.05
C GLU A 215 17.33 -1.01 24.08
N PRO A 216 16.52 -1.40 25.09
CA PRO A 216 15.05 -1.22 25.05
C PRO A 216 14.61 0.24 24.97
N ALA A 217 15.29 1.15 25.67
CA ALA A 217 14.98 2.59 25.62
C ALA A 217 15.21 3.20 24.23
N LYS A 218 16.30 2.80 23.55
CA LYS A 218 16.61 3.26 22.19
C LYS A 218 15.64 2.67 21.17
N VAL A 219 15.30 1.38 21.30
CA VAL A 219 14.29 0.74 20.45
C VAL A 219 12.95 1.44 20.62
N PHE A 220 12.52 1.71 21.85
CA PHE A 220 11.30 2.47 22.14
C PHE A 220 11.32 3.86 21.47
N TYR A 221 12.40 4.62 21.66
CA TYR A 221 12.55 5.94 21.02
C TYR A 221 12.51 5.85 19.50
N MET A 222 13.15 4.85 18.89
CA MET A 222 13.16 4.69 17.44
C MET A 222 11.81 4.23 16.87
N LEU A 223 11.08 3.38 17.58
CA LEU A 223 9.70 3.05 17.23
C LEU A 223 8.80 4.28 17.33
N LEU A 224 8.91 5.07 18.41
CA LEU A 224 8.19 6.33 18.57
C LEU A 224 8.51 7.31 17.44
N LEU A 225 9.79 7.49 17.12
CA LEU A 225 10.23 8.34 16.00
C LEU A 225 9.69 7.83 14.65
N SER A 226 9.57 6.52 14.47
CA SER A 226 8.99 5.94 13.25
C SER A 226 7.49 6.25 13.14
N VAL A 227 6.76 6.19 14.26
CA VAL A 227 5.34 6.58 14.31
C VAL A 227 5.20 8.07 14.02
N LEU A 228 5.98 8.92 14.69
CA LEU A 228 5.93 10.37 14.47
C LEU A 228 6.23 10.74 13.01
N LEU A 229 7.26 10.14 12.42
CA LEU A 229 7.61 10.39 11.02
C LEU A 229 6.53 9.86 10.07
N ALA A 230 5.94 8.69 10.33
CA ALA A 230 4.82 8.18 9.54
C ALA A 230 3.59 9.10 9.63
N VAL A 231 3.27 9.62 10.83
CA VAL A 231 2.19 10.60 11.02
C VAL A 231 2.46 11.88 10.23
N ILE A 232 3.70 12.39 10.26
CA ILE A 232 4.11 13.57 9.47
C ILE A 232 3.90 13.33 7.98
N LEU A 233 4.32 12.17 7.46
CA LEU A 233 4.13 11.81 6.05
C LEU A 233 2.64 11.67 5.68
N CYS A 234 1.80 11.22 6.61
CA CYS A 234 0.36 11.08 6.43
C CYS A 234 -0.44 12.35 6.75
N LEU A 235 0.19 13.47 7.14
CA LEU A 235 -0.52 14.71 7.51
C LEU A 235 -1.53 15.19 6.46
N PRO A 236 -1.23 15.20 5.15
CA PRO A 236 -2.20 15.63 4.15
C PRO A 236 -3.46 14.75 4.11
N TYR A 237 -3.29 13.44 4.25
CA TYR A 237 -4.40 12.49 4.34
C TYR A 237 -5.20 12.68 5.63
N ILE A 238 -4.53 12.80 6.78
CA ILE A 238 -5.17 13.03 8.08
C ILE A 238 -5.96 14.34 8.07
N TYR A 239 -5.38 15.40 7.50
CA TYR A 239 -6.04 16.69 7.35
C TYR A 239 -7.29 16.61 6.47
N SER A 240 -7.19 15.90 5.34
CA SER A 240 -8.33 15.68 4.44
C SER A 240 -9.47 14.94 5.13
N LEU A 241 -9.14 13.88 5.89
CA LEU A 241 -10.13 13.16 6.69
C LEU A 241 -10.73 14.05 7.77
N TYR A 242 -9.92 14.81 8.51
CA TYR A 242 -10.40 15.69 9.57
C TYR A 242 -11.38 16.74 9.04
N GLN A 243 -11.07 17.36 7.90
CA GLN A 243 -11.91 18.38 7.27
C GLN A 243 -13.28 17.84 6.89
N PHE A 244 -13.36 16.59 6.40
CA PHE A 244 -14.60 15.99 5.91
C PHE A 244 -15.26 15.00 6.87
N TYR A 245 -14.65 14.70 8.01
CA TYR A 245 -15.17 13.79 9.04
C TYR A 245 -16.60 14.13 9.49
N PRO A 246 -16.97 15.41 9.73
CA PRO A 246 -18.34 15.75 10.14
C PRO A 246 -19.41 15.36 9.10
N TYR A 247 -19.04 15.23 7.83
CA TYR A 247 -19.95 14.89 6.73
C TYR A 247 -20.04 13.39 6.46
N TYR A 248 -19.21 12.55 7.11
CA TYR A 248 -19.29 11.09 7.01
C TYR A 248 -20.43 10.52 7.83
N ASN A 249 -21.65 10.65 7.32
CA ASN A 249 -22.84 10.01 7.88
C ASN A 249 -23.28 8.82 7.03
N ARG A 250 -23.35 7.63 7.64
CA ARG A 250 -23.96 6.44 7.01
C ARG A 250 -25.49 6.39 7.16
N SER A 251 -26.05 7.14 8.11
CA SER A 251 -27.47 7.04 8.52
C SER A 251 -28.22 8.38 8.63
N GLY A 252 -27.59 9.50 8.29
CA GLY A 252 -28.22 10.82 8.28
C GLY A 252 -28.56 11.26 6.86
N SER A 253 -29.70 11.92 6.66
CA SER A 253 -29.95 12.69 5.44
C SER A 253 -28.94 13.83 5.36
N LEU A 254 -28.47 14.14 4.15
CA LEU A 254 -27.63 15.32 3.92
C LEU A 254 -28.41 16.56 4.39
N GLU A 255 -27.78 17.42 5.17
CA GLU A 255 -28.39 18.70 5.53
C GLU A 255 -28.59 19.55 4.27
N GLU A 256 -29.77 20.14 4.14
CA GLU A 256 -30.22 20.89 2.95
C GLU A 256 -29.23 21.99 2.55
N ASN A 257 -28.58 22.62 3.52
CA ASN A 257 -27.56 23.66 3.31
C ASN A 257 -26.31 23.15 2.57
N TYR A 258 -25.90 21.89 2.74
CA TYR A 258 -24.73 21.32 2.05
C TYR A 258 -25.00 21.08 0.57
N ILE A 259 -26.25 20.80 0.20
CA ILE A 259 -26.66 20.53 -1.19
C ILE A 259 -26.66 21.83 -2.02
N TYR A 260 -27.04 22.96 -1.42
CA TYR A 260 -27.18 24.23 -2.13
C TYR A 260 -25.98 25.17 -2.05
N SER A 261 -25.06 24.95 -1.12
CA SER A 261 -23.90 25.84 -0.98
C SER A 261 -22.81 25.61 -2.02
N GLY A 262 -22.79 24.44 -2.69
CA GLY A 262 -21.74 24.07 -3.64
C GLY A 262 -20.37 24.12 -2.97
N GLY A 263 -19.90 23.00 -2.41
CA GLY A 263 -18.62 22.90 -1.71
C GLY A 263 -17.43 23.55 -2.44
#